data_AF-A0ABD5BQJ8-F1
#
_entry.id   AF-A0ABD5BQJ8-F1
#
_cell.length_a   1.000
_cell.length_b   1.000
_cell.length_c   1.000
_cell.angle_alpha   90.00
_cell.angle_beta   90.00
_cell.angle_gamma   90.00
#
_symmetry.space_group_name_H-M   'P 1'
#
loop_
_entity.id
_entity.type
_entity.pdbx_description
1 polymer ?
#
loop_
_entity_poly.entity_id
_entity_poly.type
_entity_poly.pdbx_seq_one_letter_code
_entity_poly.pdbx_strand_id
1 'polypeptide(L)'
;DNGNLQSDPLSATWFGQPVAVNFTTQEGERDYKVNVGLKGDWQPGKFPGLPKEAADALRGSAPWQSQVAITLPHQGSASYDIGLDADLKKVSSHLPSPLDKAPGEALPVNVKVKGGLNGFMLTGSAGKQNRFN
;
A
#
# COMPACT_ATOMS: atom_id res chain seq x y z
N ASP A 1 -8.05 31.91 1.12
CA ASP A 1 -7.63 30.50 0.98
C ASP A 1 -8.68 29.72 0.25
N ASN A 2 -8.28 28.88 -0.70
CA ASN A 2 -9.16 28.13 -1.60
C ASN A 2 -9.11 26.61 -1.36
N GLY A 3 -8.76 26.17 -0.13
CA GLY A 3 -8.74 24.77 0.29
C GLY A 3 -7.74 23.84 -0.44
N ASN A 4 -7.14 24.32 -1.54
CA ASN A 4 -6.26 23.58 -2.43
C ASN A 4 -4.83 23.66 -1.93
N LEU A 5 -4.26 22.49 -1.62
CA LEU A 5 -2.91 22.33 -1.13
C LEU A 5 -2.18 21.31 -1.99
N GLN A 6 -0.88 21.50 -2.13
CA GLN A 6 0.02 20.50 -2.68
C GLN A 6 1.22 20.42 -1.75
N SER A 7 1.56 19.20 -1.33
CA SER A 7 2.75 18.98 -0.53
C SER A 7 3.97 18.81 -1.43
N ASP A 8 5.12 19.23 -0.92
CA ASP A 8 6.39 18.63 -1.34
C ASP A 8 6.46 17.17 -0.87
N PRO A 9 7.38 16.34 -1.41
CA PRO A 9 7.60 15.00 -0.91
C PRO A 9 8.02 15.01 0.58
N LEU A 10 7.22 14.37 1.40
CA LEU A 10 7.45 14.17 2.83
C LEU A 10 8.07 12.79 3.07
N SER A 11 8.82 12.66 4.15
CA SER A 11 9.33 11.37 4.63
C SER A 11 8.61 10.98 5.91
N ALA A 12 8.19 9.72 6.00
CA ALA A 12 7.55 9.16 7.18
C ALA A 12 8.12 7.76 7.46
N THR A 13 7.67 7.16 8.56
CA THR A 13 8.01 5.78 8.91
C THR A 13 6.72 4.99 9.08
N TRP A 14 6.62 3.88 8.37
CA TRP A 14 5.49 2.95 8.47
C TRP A 14 5.99 1.53 8.68
N PHE A 15 5.46 0.86 9.70
CA PHE A 15 5.94 -0.43 10.18
C PHE A 15 7.46 -0.44 10.47
N GLY A 16 7.97 0.67 11.00
CA GLY A 16 9.40 0.83 11.31
C GLY A 16 10.29 1.05 10.07
N GLN A 17 9.71 1.29 8.89
CA GLN A 17 10.44 1.40 7.63
C GLN A 17 10.12 2.73 6.93
N PRO A 18 11.09 3.33 6.23
CA PRO A 18 10.89 4.63 5.59
C PRO A 18 9.88 4.54 4.44
N VAL A 19 9.00 5.53 4.36
CA VAL A 19 8.07 5.72 3.25
C VAL A 19 8.10 7.18 2.85
N ALA A 20 8.05 7.44 1.54
CA ALA A 20 7.85 8.79 1.03
C ALA A 20 6.37 8.99 0.73
N VAL A 21 5.87 10.17 1.10
CA VAL A 21 4.47 10.54 1.04
C VAL A 21 4.35 11.88 0.31
N ASN A 22 3.36 12.03 -0.54
CA ASN A 22 2.92 13.34 -1.00
C ASN A 22 1.39 13.40 -0.98
N PHE A 23 0.84 14.61 -0.95
CA PHE A 23 -0.60 14.78 -1.08
C PHE A 23 -0.99 16.02 -1.84
N THR A 24 -2.19 15.99 -2.38
CA THR A 24 -2.89 17.16 -2.93
C THR A 24 -4.28 17.22 -2.36
N THR A 25 -4.80 18.42 -2.18
CA THR A 25 -6.21 18.64 -1.86
C THR A 25 -6.89 19.48 -2.92
N GLN A 26 -8.18 19.25 -3.11
CA GLN A 26 -9.00 20.03 -4.01
C GLN A 26 -10.36 20.29 -3.37
N GLU A 27 -10.68 21.56 -3.15
CA GLU A 27 -12.02 22.01 -2.78
C GLU A 27 -12.87 22.15 -4.04
N GLY A 28 -13.97 21.40 -4.10
CA GLY A 28 -14.99 21.46 -5.14
C GLY A 28 -16.30 22.03 -4.59
N GLU A 29 -17.26 22.27 -5.48
CA GLU A 29 -18.56 22.84 -5.08
C GLU A 29 -19.36 21.95 -4.11
N ARG A 30 -19.14 20.64 -4.16
CA ARG A 30 -19.92 19.63 -3.43
C ARG A 30 -19.08 18.66 -2.62
N ASP A 31 -17.77 18.66 -2.82
CA ASP A 31 -16.85 17.73 -2.19
C ASP A 31 -15.47 18.37 -1.97
N TYR A 32 -14.73 17.78 -1.03
CA TYR A 32 -13.33 18.03 -0.81
C TYR A 32 -12.58 16.73 -1.10
N LYS A 33 -11.59 16.80 -1.99
CA LYS A 33 -10.80 15.64 -2.41
C LYS A 33 -9.42 15.71 -1.80
N VAL A 34 -8.94 14.56 -1.33
CA VAL A 34 -7.56 14.37 -0.88
C VAL A 34 -6.97 13.21 -1.67
N ASN A 35 -5.88 13.45 -2.39
CA ASN A 35 -5.11 12.40 -3.03
C ASN A 35 -3.79 12.26 -2.29
N VAL A 36 -3.40 11.04 -1.96
CA VAL A 36 -2.13 10.73 -1.30
C VAL A 36 -1.37 9.73 -2.13
N GLY A 37 -0.14 10.08 -2.50
CA GLY A 37 0.82 9.17 -3.11
C GLY A 37 1.79 8.65 -2.06
N LEU A 38 1.99 7.33 -2.05
CA LEU A 38 2.93 6.65 -1.17
C LEU A 38 3.91 5.85 -2.01
N LYS A 39 5.18 5.82 -1.58
CA LYS A 39 6.19 4.90 -2.11
C LYS A 39 7.10 4.41 -1.00
N GLY A 40 7.48 3.15 -1.07
CA GLY A 40 8.39 2.54 -0.10
C GLY A 40 9.15 1.39 -0.71
N ASP A 41 10.18 0.94 0.02
CA ASP A 41 10.87 -0.31 -0.27
C ASP A 41 11.00 -1.08 1.04
N TRP A 42 10.04 -1.99 1.26
CA TRP A 42 9.94 -2.73 2.50
C TRP A 42 10.85 -3.96 2.49
N GLN A 43 11.49 -4.22 3.61
CA GLN A 43 12.19 -5.45 3.93
C GLN A 43 11.21 -6.34 4.70
N PRO A 44 10.68 -7.43 4.09
CA PRO A 44 9.61 -8.21 4.71
C PRO A 44 10.02 -8.83 6.07
N GLY A 45 11.26 -9.27 6.21
CA GLY A 45 11.78 -9.80 7.49
C GLY A 45 11.88 -8.76 8.62
N LYS A 46 11.65 -7.46 8.34
CA LYS A 46 11.65 -6.38 9.34
C LYS A 46 10.26 -5.94 9.77
N PHE A 47 9.19 -6.60 9.31
CA PHE A 47 7.85 -6.26 9.79
C PHE A 47 7.72 -6.51 11.30
N PRO A 48 7.14 -5.57 12.05
CA PRO A 48 6.94 -5.74 13.48
C PRO A 48 5.96 -6.89 13.74
N GLY A 49 6.24 -7.67 14.78
CA GLY A 49 5.39 -8.78 15.20
C GLY A 49 5.67 -10.12 14.51
N LEU A 50 6.62 -10.20 13.57
CA LEU A 50 7.08 -11.48 13.03
C LEU A 50 7.87 -12.27 14.10
N PRO A 51 7.57 -13.57 14.30
CA PRO A 51 8.46 -14.47 15.02
C PRO A 51 9.85 -14.48 14.38
N LYS A 52 10.89 -14.72 15.19
CA LYS A 52 12.29 -14.64 14.75
C LYS A 52 12.56 -15.56 13.55
N GLU A 53 12.02 -16.77 13.58
CA GLU A 53 12.21 -17.78 12.54
C GLU A 53 11.60 -17.33 11.21
N ALA A 54 10.42 -16.69 11.25
CA ALA A 54 9.77 -16.15 10.06
C ALA A 54 10.51 -14.92 9.52
N ALA A 55 10.98 -14.04 10.41
CA ALA A 55 11.79 -12.88 10.04
C ALA A 55 13.10 -13.30 9.34
N ASP A 56 13.82 -14.29 9.88
CA ASP A 56 15.10 -14.77 9.36
C ASP A 56 14.95 -15.51 8.00
N ALA A 57 13.75 -16.08 7.74
CA ALA A 57 13.41 -16.77 6.49
C ALA A 57 13.05 -15.81 5.33
N LEU A 58 12.66 -14.57 5.65
CA LEU A 58 12.25 -13.55 4.68
C LEU A 58 13.38 -12.55 4.42
N ARG A 59 13.81 -12.42 3.17
CA ARG A 59 14.93 -11.54 2.78
C ARG A 59 14.61 -10.70 1.55
N GLY A 60 15.47 -9.71 1.34
CA GLY A 60 15.40 -8.81 0.21
C GLY A 60 14.51 -7.61 0.46
N SER A 61 14.08 -6.97 -0.63
CA SER A 61 13.33 -5.73 -0.60
C SER A 61 12.13 -5.82 -1.53
N ALA A 62 11.07 -5.12 -1.17
CA ALA A 62 9.77 -5.10 -1.82
C ALA A 62 9.45 -3.65 -2.15
N PRO A 63 9.90 -3.13 -3.31
CA PRO A 63 9.47 -1.82 -3.77
C PRO A 63 7.97 -1.83 -4.03
N TRP A 64 7.29 -0.80 -3.53
CA TRP A 64 5.86 -0.64 -3.70
C TRP A 64 5.48 0.84 -3.84
N GLN A 65 4.34 1.05 -4.46
CA GLN A 65 3.67 2.33 -4.55
C GLN A 65 2.19 2.18 -4.21
N SER A 66 1.60 3.22 -3.65
CA SER A 66 0.17 3.28 -3.40
C SER A 66 -0.39 4.65 -3.76
N GLN A 67 -1.61 4.64 -4.26
CA GLN A 67 -2.41 5.83 -4.53
C GLN A 67 -3.69 5.72 -3.72
N VAL A 68 -3.95 6.72 -2.91
CA VAL A 68 -5.15 6.82 -2.07
C VAL A 68 -5.93 8.04 -2.51
N ALA A 69 -7.16 7.83 -2.98
CA ALA A 69 -8.11 8.88 -3.28
C ALA A 69 -9.20 8.89 -2.21
N ILE A 70 -9.38 10.03 -1.56
CA ILE A 70 -10.40 10.28 -0.54
C ILE A 70 -11.35 11.34 -1.08
N THR A 71 -12.65 11.07 -1.02
CA THR A 71 -13.68 12.08 -1.33
C THR A 71 -14.52 12.33 -0.08
N LEU A 72 -14.55 13.59 0.34
CA LEU A 72 -15.31 14.07 1.49
C LEU A 72 -16.43 14.99 0.97
N PRO A 73 -17.65 14.49 0.75
CA PRO A 73 -18.75 15.34 0.32
C PRO A 73 -19.16 16.31 1.44
N HIS A 74 -19.65 17.50 1.11
CA HIS A 74 -20.15 18.47 2.11
C HIS A 74 -21.33 17.92 2.92
N GLN A 75 -22.07 16.97 2.35
CA GLN A 75 -23.15 16.24 2.98
C GLN A 75 -23.04 14.76 2.60
N GLY A 76 -23.29 13.87 3.56
CA GLY A 76 -23.16 12.42 3.36
C GLY A 76 -21.85 11.86 3.92
N SER A 77 -21.40 10.72 3.38
CA SER A 77 -20.30 9.95 3.94
C SER A 77 -19.05 10.00 3.07
N ALA A 78 -17.88 9.95 3.70
CA ALA A 78 -16.60 9.84 3.02
C ALA A 78 -16.48 8.53 2.23
N SER A 79 -15.76 8.59 1.10
CA SER A 79 -15.36 7.43 0.32
C SER A 79 -13.85 7.35 0.11
N TYR A 80 -13.35 6.13 -0.03
CA TYR A 80 -11.95 5.80 -0.18
C TYR A 80 -11.76 4.86 -1.38
N ASP A 81 -10.78 5.16 -2.24
CA ASP A 81 -10.30 4.29 -3.30
C ASP A 81 -8.78 4.20 -3.19
N ILE A 82 -8.27 3.00 -2.92
CA ILE A 82 -6.86 2.76 -2.65
C ILE A 82 -6.36 1.71 -3.63
N GLY A 83 -5.30 2.03 -4.35
CA GLY A 83 -4.54 1.08 -5.16
C GLY A 83 -3.14 0.91 -4.59
N LEU A 84 -2.66 -0.33 -4.51
CA LEU A 84 -1.28 -0.66 -4.16
C LEU A 84 -0.71 -1.60 -5.21
N ASP A 85 0.52 -1.31 -5.63
CA ASP A 85 1.32 -2.15 -6.53
C ASP A 85 2.67 -2.41 -5.88
N ALA A 86 3.09 -3.67 -5.84
CA ALA A 86 4.40 -4.07 -5.35
C ALA A 86 5.03 -5.10 -6.29
N ASP A 87 6.36 -5.06 -6.42
CA ASP A 87 7.12 -6.09 -7.12
C ASP A 87 7.99 -6.86 -6.13
N LEU A 88 7.62 -8.13 -5.88
CA LEU A 88 8.34 -9.00 -4.95
C LEU A 88 9.47 -9.79 -5.62
N LYS A 89 9.93 -9.38 -6.81
CA LYS A 89 11.05 -10.03 -7.51
C LYS A 89 12.32 -10.16 -6.65
N LYS A 90 12.62 -9.12 -5.87
CA LYS A 90 13.80 -9.09 -5.00
C LYS A 90 13.57 -9.77 -3.64
N VAL A 91 12.34 -10.21 -3.37
CA VAL A 91 12.01 -10.95 -2.14
C VAL A 91 12.28 -12.42 -2.34
N SER A 92 12.92 -13.02 -1.34
CA SER A 92 13.01 -14.47 -1.16
C SER A 92 12.38 -14.89 0.15
N SER A 93 11.74 -16.05 0.15
CA SER A 93 11.16 -16.69 1.31
C SER A 93 11.70 -18.10 1.41
N HIS A 94 12.19 -18.48 2.60
CA HIS A 94 12.56 -19.85 2.94
C HIS A 94 11.58 -20.42 3.98
N LEU A 95 10.35 -19.88 3.99
CA LEU A 95 9.26 -20.44 4.78
C LEU A 95 8.85 -21.79 4.20
N PRO A 96 8.27 -22.71 5.01
CA PRO A 96 7.73 -23.95 4.48
C PRO A 96 6.72 -23.72 3.35
N SER A 97 6.61 -24.70 2.46
CA SER A 97 5.56 -24.74 1.43
C SER A 97 4.18 -24.45 2.05
N PRO A 98 3.33 -23.62 1.41
CA PRO A 98 3.43 -23.11 0.03
C PRO A 98 4.10 -21.73 -0.11
N LEU A 99 4.74 -21.22 0.94
CA LEU A 99 5.29 -19.86 0.95
C LEU A 99 6.78 -19.80 0.60
N ASP A 100 7.41 -20.93 0.30
CA ASP A 100 8.78 -20.98 -0.19
C ASP A 100 8.88 -20.24 -1.55
N LYS A 101 9.90 -19.40 -1.71
CA LYS A 101 10.08 -18.58 -2.90
C LYS A 101 11.55 -18.21 -3.10
N ALA A 102 12.11 -18.63 -4.23
CA ALA A 102 13.43 -18.21 -4.65
C ALA A 102 13.49 -16.70 -4.98
N PRO A 103 14.64 -16.03 -4.77
CA PRO A 103 14.86 -14.67 -5.26
C PRO A 103 14.86 -14.64 -6.80
N GLY A 104 14.53 -13.48 -7.37
CA GLY A 104 14.65 -13.23 -8.81
C GLY A 104 13.40 -13.59 -9.63
N GLU A 105 12.50 -14.41 -9.08
CA GLU A 105 11.19 -14.67 -9.70
C GLU A 105 10.24 -13.49 -9.43
N ALA A 106 9.75 -12.88 -10.51
CA ALA A 106 8.82 -11.77 -10.43
C ALA A 106 7.47 -12.24 -9.85
N LEU A 107 7.06 -11.61 -8.77
CA LEU A 107 5.78 -11.85 -8.13
C LEU A 107 5.10 -10.50 -7.90
N PRO A 108 4.46 -9.95 -8.94
CA PRO A 108 3.73 -8.69 -8.81
C PRO A 108 2.54 -8.89 -7.88
N VAL A 109 2.35 -7.95 -6.97
CA VAL A 109 1.19 -7.89 -6.08
C VAL A 109 0.42 -6.62 -6.39
N ASN A 110 -0.89 -6.78 -6.63
CA ASN A 110 -1.81 -5.66 -6.77
C ASN A 110 -2.90 -5.80 -5.71
N VAL A 111 -3.23 -4.70 -5.06
CA VAL A 111 -4.35 -4.62 -4.11
C VAL A 111 -5.19 -3.40 -4.46
N LYS A 112 -6.50 -3.56 -4.43
CA LYS A 112 -7.48 -2.49 -4.58
C LYS A 112 -8.45 -2.55 -3.42
N VAL A 113 -8.65 -1.41 -2.77
CA VAL A 113 -9.64 -1.24 -1.70
C VAL A 113 -10.59 -0.13 -2.11
N LYS A 114 -11.89 -0.41 -2.05
CA LYS A 114 -12.93 0.60 -2.26
C LYS A 114 -13.93 0.53 -1.12
N GLY A 115 -14.27 1.68 -0.55
CA GLY A 115 -15.16 1.70 0.60
C GLY A 115 -15.48 3.08 1.13
N GLY A 116 -15.98 3.10 2.35
CA GLY A 116 -16.29 4.29 3.13
C GLY A 116 -16.20 3.98 4.61
N LEU A 117 -16.76 4.85 5.45
CA LEU A 117 -16.66 4.73 6.92
C LEU A 117 -17.25 3.44 7.50
N ASN A 118 -18.22 2.82 6.80
CA ASN A 118 -18.97 1.66 7.32
C ASN A 118 -18.46 0.32 6.78
N GLY A 119 -17.43 0.32 5.94
CA GLY A 119 -16.90 -0.90 5.36
C GLY A 119 -16.16 -0.66 4.06
N PHE A 120 -15.42 -1.67 3.64
CA PHE A 120 -14.66 -1.68 2.40
C PHE A 120 -14.73 -3.06 1.75
N MET A 121 -14.57 -3.07 0.42
CA MET A 121 -14.24 -4.26 -0.34
C MET A 121 -12.75 -4.20 -0.66
N LEU A 122 -12.08 -5.32 -0.45
CA LEU A 122 -10.71 -5.51 -0.87
C LEU A 122 -10.70 -6.51 -2.02
N THR A 123 -9.84 -6.28 -3.01
CA THR A 123 -9.51 -7.27 -4.02
C THR A 123 -8.03 -7.23 -4.28
N GLY A 124 -7.43 -8.35 -4.65
CA GLY A 124 -6.01 -8.35 -4.99
C GLY A 124 -5.56 -9.61 -5.70
N SER A 125 -4.31 -9.58 -6.11
CA SER A 125 -3.63 -10.73 -6.71
C SER A 125 -2.15 -10.76 -6.35
N ALA A 126 -1.59 -11.96 -6.31
CA ALA A 126 -0.16 -12.21 -6.18
C ALA A 126 0.29 -13.15 -7.30
N GLY A 127 1.04 -12.62 -8.27
CA GLY A 127 1.36 -13.33 -9.50
C GLY A 127 0.12 -13.61 -10.36
N LYS A 128 0.23 -14.56 -11.29
CA LYS A 128 -0.82 -14.84 -12.28
C LYS A 128 -1.99 -15.67 -11.74
N GLN A 129 -1.76 -16.44 -10.67
CA GLN A 129 -2.67 -17.51 -10.26
C GLN A 129 -3.39 -17.23 -8.94
N ASN A 130 -2.81 -16.42 -8.05
CA ASN A 130 -3.39 -16.17 -6.75
C ASN A 130 -4.21 -14.88 -6.77
N ARG A 131 -5.50 -14.98 -6.46
CA ARG A 131 -6.43 -13.85 -6.31
C ARG A 131 -7.15 -13.96 -4.98
N PHE A 132 -7.48 -12.82 -4.39
CA PHE A 132 -8.17 -12.73 -3.10
C PHE A 132 -9.13 -11.56 -3.07
N ASN A 133 -10.19 -11.67 -2.26
CA ASN A 133 -11.27 -10.69 -2.09
C ASN A 133 -11.93 -10.81 -0.71
#